data_AF-A0A2N7Q820-F1
#
_entry.id   AF-A0A2N7Q820-F1
#
_cell.length_a   1.000
_cell.length_b   1.000
_cell.length_c   1.000
_cell.angle_alpha   90.00
_cell.angle_beta   90.00
_cell.angle_gamma   90.00
#
_symmetry.space_group_name_H-M   'P 1'
#
loop_
_entity.id
_entity.type
_entity.pdbx_description
1 polymer ?
#
loop_
_entity_poly.entity_id
_entity_poly.type
_entity_poly.pdbx_seq_one_letter_code
_entity_poly.pdbx_strand_id
1 'polypeptide(L)'
;NFMGSSDIIDYAKKNGWYDETRDGSFIFKKVFNRPSNREPVFDGNTLRMWRGVSWLSGQKWEITADFPFSFKPAKKVTPEMLMSLLRDHYEGTPYEATKGYQQGSPNKTKFRTICTSSTINSFIACLNNKKPEPISTLVWLAFGKPDTTVYLPIYYGVEALPEGAGYGPTTHDYELFYQQHFEPKELATVKDRLLSTKVQLFGNLVEANYGQMIQVVKKDLSPVEKKYLTGQTNFENKFRKLYARNKIAAQKLLNDYLAAAFTQVENIYHRLLKSSQPS
;
A
#
# COMPACT_ATOMS: atom_id res chain seq x y z
N ASN A 1 -4.26 9.56 25.46
CA ASN A 1 -3.92 9.09 24.10
C ASN A 1 -4.56 7.76 23.70
N PHE A 2 -5.26 7.05 24.59
CA PHE A 2 -5.95 5.81 24.25
C PHE A 2 -7.45 5.98 24.42
N MET A 3 -8.23 5.31 23.57
CA MET A 3 -9.68 5.16 23.69
C MET A 3 -9.99 3.66 23.54
N GLY A 4 -10.95 3.18 24.30
CA GLY A 4 -11.41 1.79 24.29
C GLY A 4 -12.70 1.67 25.07
N SER A 5 -13.33 0.49 25.05
CA SER A 5 -14.52 0.23 25.85
C SER A 5 -14.23 0.51 27.33
N SER A 6 -15.15 1.21 28.01
CA SER A 6 -14.96 1.63 29.40
C SER A 6 -14.77 0.46 30.36
N ASP A 7 -15.30 -0.71 30.02
CA ASP A 7 -15.27 -1.95 30.80
C ASP A 7 -14.18 -2.92 30.36
N ILE A 8 -13.27 -2.55 29.45
CA ILE A 8 -12.36 -3.53 28.81
C ILE A 8 -11.43 -4.25 29.79
N ILE A 9 -11.02 -3.57 30.87
CA ILE A 9 -10.19 -4.17 31.94
C ILE A 9 -11.06 -5.04 32.84
N ASP A 10 -12.25 -4.58 33.22
CA ASP A 10 -13.19 -5.34 34.06
C ASP A 10 -13.65 -6.61 33.34
N TYR A 11 -13.88 -6.53 32.02
CA TYR A 11 -14.16 -7.66 31.16
C TYR A 11 -13.03 -8.69 31.20
N ALA A 12 -11.77 -8.26 31.10
CA ALA A 12 -10.63 -9.16 31.20
C ALA A 12 -10.50 -9.80 32.60
N LYS A 13 -10.72 -9.02 33.67
CA LYS A 13 -10.73 -9.53 35.06
C LYS A 13 -11.84 -10.57 35.26
N LYS A 14 -13.06 -10.29 34.79
CA LYS A 14 -14.22 -11.19 34.88
C LYS A 14 -14.00 -12.52 34.17
N ASN A 15 -13.24 -12.52 33.07
CA ASN A 15 -12.91 -13.74 32.32
C ASN A 15 -11.62 -14.43 32.83
N GLY A 16 -10.97 -13.90 33.88
CA GLY A 16 -9.73 -14.46 34.43
C GLY A 16 -8.48 -14.25 33.56
N TRP A 17 -8.55 -13.38 32.54
CA TRP A 17 -7.44 -13.12 31.61
C TRP A 17 -6.42 -12.13 32.16
N TYR A 18 -6.81 -11.36 33.17
CA TYR A 18 -5.95 -10.38 33.82
C TYR A 18 -6.22 -10.34 35.32
N ASP A 19 -5.15 -10.39 36.10
CA ASP A 19 -5.16 -10.13 37.53
C ASP A 19 -4.08 -9.10 37.85
N GLU A 20 -4.48 -7.98 38.45
CA GLU A 20 -3.57 -6.85 38.70
C GLU A 20 -2.48 -7.17 39.74
N THR A 21 -2.77 -8.06 40.69
CA THR A 21 -1.80 -8.46 41.72
C THR A 21 -0.75 -9.41 41.14
N ARG A 22 -1.16 -10.31 40.24
CA ARG A 22 -0.29 -11.28 39.56
C ARG A 22 0.47 -10.67 38.38
N ASP A 23 -0.20 -9.87 37.56
CA ASP A 23 0.29 -9.45 36.23
C ASP A 23 0.84 -8.01 36.24
N GLY A 24 0.58 -7.24 37.31
CA GLY A 24 0.96 -5.83 37.42
C GLY A 24 0.17 -4.95 36.45
N SER A 25 0.82 -3.95 35.86
CA SER A 25 0.16 -3.01 34.94
C SER A 25 -0.52 -3.72 33.77
N PHE A 26 -1.72 -3.26 33.42
CA PHE A 26 -2.49 -3.79 32.31
C PHE A 26 -1.76 -3.59 30.96
N ILE A 27 -1.39 -4.70 30.31
CA ILE A 27 -0.77 -4.70 28.98
C ILE A 27 -1.73 -5.39 28.00
N PHE A 28 -2.41 -4.59 27.17
CA PHE A 28 -3.45 -5.06 26.23
C PHE A 28 -3.00 -6.27 25.39
N LYS A 29 -1.79 -6.21 24.82
CA LYS A 29 -1.20 -7.31 24.05
C LYS A 29 -1.10 -8.59 24.90
N LYS A 30 -0.67 -8.54 26.15
CA LYS A 30 -0.53 -9.76 26.97
C LYS A 30 -1.88 -10.35 27.33
N VAL A 31 -2.84 -9.50 27.66
CA VAL A 31 -4.16 -9.92 28.16
C VAL A 31 -5.05 -10.49 27.05
N PHE A 32 -5.06 -9.87 25.87
CA PHE A 32 -5.96 -10.27 24.77
C PHE A 32 -5.27 -11.01 23.62
N ASN A 33 -3.97 -11.30 23.74
CA ASN A 33 -3.30 -12.09 22.72
C ASN A 33 -3.78 -13.55 22.77
N ARG A 34 -3.98 -14.13 21.58
CA ARG A 34 -4.15 -15.57 21.42
C ARG A 34 -2.77 -16.21 21.28
N PRO A 35 -2.31 -17.03 22.23
CA PRO A 35 -1.01 -17.69 22.12
C PRO A 35 -0.91 -18.50 20.83
N SER A 36 0.26 -18.47 20.21
CA SER A 36 0.59 -19.27 19.02
C SER A 36 1.81 -20.12 19.34
N ASN A 37 1.74 -21.42 19.04
CA ASN A 37 2.87 -22.35 19.16
C ASN A 37 3.69 -22.42 17.86
N ARG A 38 3.32 -21.65 16.83
CA ARG A 38 4.07 -21.59 15.58
C ARG A 38 5.38 -20.87 15.83
N GLU A 39 6.45 -21.34 15.20
CA GLU A 39 7.71 -20.59 15.18
C GLU A 39 7.46 -19.17 14.65
N PRO A 40 8.07 -18.12 15.23
CA PRO A 40 7.80 -16.74 14.85
C PRO A 40 7.99 -16.46 13.36
N VAL A 41 8.97 -17.10 12.73
CA VAL A 41 9.22 -16.95 11.29
C VAL A 41 8.10 -17.51 10.41
N PHE A 42 7.26 -18.40 10.94
CA PHE A 42 6.17 -19.05 10.24
C PHE A 42 4.79 -18.64 10.75
N ASP A 43 4.66 -17.76 11.75
CA ASP A 43 3.35 -17.35 12.31
C ASP A 43 2.55 -16.40 11.40
N GLY A 44 3.21 -15.87 10.37
CA GLY A 44 2.64 -14.96 9.39
C GLY A 44 2.72 -13.47 9.75
N ASN A 45 3.10 -13.10 10.98
CA ASN A 45 3.10 -11.73 11.50
C ASN A 45 4.50 -11.24 11.91
N THR A 46 5.27 -12.06 12.63
CA THR A 46 6.46 -11.62 13.34
C THR A 46 7.55 -11.11 12.39
N LEU A 47 7.81 -11.78 11.26
CA LEU A 47 8.78 -11.29 10.27
C LEU A 47 8.43 -9.91 9.71
N ARG A 48 7.14 -9.64 9.45
CA ARG A 48 6.69 -8.35 8.92
C ARG A 48 6.90 -7.24 9.94
N MET A 49 6.59 -7.51 11.21
CA MET A 49 6.83 -6.58 12.31
C MET A 49 8.33 -6.33 12.53
N TRP A 50 9.11 -7.41 12.61
CA TRP A 50 10.57 -7.37 12.73
C TRP A 50 11.21 -6.53 11.63
N ARG A 51 10.82 -6.74 10.37
CA ARG A 51 11.38 -6.01 9.23
C ARG A 51 11.07 -4.52 9.32
N GLY A 52 9.82 -4.16 9.60
CA GLY A 52 9.40 -2.77 9.74
C GLY A 52 10.11 -2.04 10.88
N VAL A 53 10.14 -2.65 12.07
CA VAL A 53 10.79 -2.06 13.24
C VAL A 53 12.30 -1.96 13.01
N SER A 54 12.97 -3.01 12.56
CA SER A 54 14.43 -2.99 12.32
C SER A 54 14.82 -1.93 11.30
N TRP A 55 14.09 -1.83 10.19
CA TRP A 55 14.41 -0.86 9.15
C TRP A 55 14.16 0.58 9.61
N LEU A 56 12.97 0.88 10.15
CA LEU A 56 12.60 2.26 10.48
C LEU A 56 13.30 2.78 11.74
N SER A 57 13.56 1.91 12.72
CA SER A 57 14.32 2.27 13.93
C SER A 57 15.83 2.35 13.67
N GLY A 58 16.33 1.73 12.61
CA GLY A 58 17.77 1.59 12.34
C GLY A 58 18.50 0.70 13.35
N GLN A 59 17.77 -0.05 14.18
CA GLN A 59 18.31 -0.95 15.20
C GLN A 59 18.23 -2.40 14.72
N LYS A 60 19.14 -3.24 15.24
CA LYS A 60 19.05 -4.69 15.09
C LYS A 60 18.09 -5.24 16.14
N TRP A 61 17.18 -6.10 15.71
CA TRP A 61 16.26 -6.80 16.59
C TRP A 61 16.38 -8.30 16.37
N GLU A 62 16.33 -9.07 17.45
CA GLU A 62 16.12 -10.51 17.36
C GLU A 62 14.67 -10.80 16.98
N ILE A 63 14.43 -11.85 16.20
CA ILE A 63 13.08 -12.19 15.73
C ILE A 63 12.15 -12.61 16.87
N THR A 64 12.71 -13.07 17.99
CA THR A 64 12.01 -13.48 19.21
C THR A 64 11.85 -12.35 20.22
N ALA A 65 12.35 -11.13 19.92
CA ALA A 65 12.23 -10.00 20.82
C ALA A 65 10.79 -9.52 20.97
N ASP A 66 10.49 -8.88 22.11
CA ASP A 66 9.21 -8.18 22.29
C ASP A 66 9.29 -6.80 21.60
N PHE A 67 8.78 -6.73 20.38
CA PHE A 67 8.79 -5.48 19.62
C PHE A 67 7.88 -4.41 20.25
N PRO A 68 8.31 -3.14 20.28
CA PRO A 68 7.53 -2.07 20.87
C PRO A 68 6.28 -1.76 20.02
N PHE A 69 5.18 -1.40 20.67
CA PHE A 69 3.98 -0.89 20.00
C PHE A 69 4.26 0.42 19.23
N SER A 70 5.09 1.29 19.81
CA SER A 70 5.51 2.55 19.20
C SER A 70 6.99 2.78 19.45
N PHE A 71 7.71 3.30 18.44
CA PHE A 71 9.13 3.62 18.54
C PHE A 71 9.42 4.92 17.79
N LYS A 72 10.56 5.54 18.12
CA LYS A 72 11.07 6.70 17.39
C LYS A 72 11.87 6.22 16.17
N PRO A 73 11.51 6.62 14.93
CA PRO A 73 12.31 6.29 13.76
C PRO A 73 13.71 6.93 13.82
N ALA A 74 14.71 6.29 13.20
CA ALA A 74 16.08 6.83 13.12
C ALA A 74 16.16 8.14 12.32
N LYS A 75 15.25 8.33 11.36
CA LYS A 75 15.15 9.51 10.50
C LYS A 75 13.70 9.82 10.17
N LYS A 76 13.44 11.02 9.63
CA LYS A 76 12.10 11.38 9.14
C LYS A 76 11.62 10.34 8.12
N VAL A 77 10.44 9.78 8.37
CA VAL A 77 9.82 8.80 7.48
C VAL A 77 9.26 9.53 6.26
N THR A 78 9.62 9.07 5.07
CA THR A 78 9.11 9.61 3.80
C THR A 78 8.18 8.59 3.13
N PRO A 79 7.30 9.03 2.20
CA PRO A 79 6.49 8.10 1.42
C PRO A 79 7.33 7.04 0.72
N GLU A 80 8.47 7.40 0.14
CA GLU A 80 9.37 6.47 -0.56
C GLU A 80 9.87 5.36 0.35
N MET A 81 10.22 5.69 1.60
CA MET A 81 10.63 4.68 2.58
C MET A 81 9.51 3.68 2.87
N LEU A 82 8.27 4.17 3.00
CA LEU A 82 7.10 3.31 3.23
C LEU A 82 6.76 2.49 1.98
N MET A 83 6.88 3.07 0.78
CA MET A 83 6.69 2.34 -0.48
C MET A 83 7.70 1.19 -0.60
N SER A 84 8.97 1.43 -0.27
CA SER A 84 9.98 0.38 -0.24
C SER A 84 9.66 -0.71 0.80
N LEU A 85 9.22 -0.33 2.00
CA LEU A 85 8.82 -1.29 3.04
C LEU A 85 7.61 -2.13 2.61
N LEU A 86 6.61 -1.52 1.97
CA LEU A 86 5.40 -2.20 1.49
C LEU A 86 5.68 -3.14 0.31
N ARG A 87 6.83 -2.99 -0.36
CA ARG A 87 7.35 -3.86 -1.44
C ARG A 87 8.28 -4.97 -0.95
N ASP A 88 8.61 -4.99 0.34
CA ASP A 88 9.72 -5.77 0.85
C ASP A 88 9.41 -7.27 0.98
N HIS A 89 10.41 -8.08 0.62
CA HIS A 89 10.42 -9.54 0.73
C HIS A 89 11.62 -10.05 1.53
N TYR A 90 12.12 -9.22 2.46
CA TYR A 90 13.25 -9.48 3.34
C TYR A 90 14.59 -9.57 2.62
N GLU A 91 14.74 -8.90 1.48
CA GLU A 91 15.95 -8.87 0.68
C GLU A 91 17.16 -8.43 1.52
N GLY A 92 18.28 -9.14 1.36
CA GLY A 92 19.52 -8.91 2.11
C GLY A 92 19.49 -9.39 3.56
N THR A 93 18.54 -10.25 3.93
CA THR A 93 18.43 -10.83 5.27
C THR A 93 18.42 -12.35 5.23
N PRO A 94 18.61 -13.06 6.37
CA PRO A 94 18.47 -14.51 6.43
C PRO A 94 17.07 -15.05 6.04
N TYR A 95 16.07 -14.17 5.95
CA TYR A 95 14.68 -14.53 5.63
C TYR A 95 14.32 -14.27 4.16
N GLU A 96 15.28 -13.89 3.33
CA GLU A 96 15.11 -13.82 1.88
C GLU A 96 14.97 -15.23 1.29
N ALA A 97 13.80 -15.55 0.76
CA ALA A 97 13.49 -16.91 0.32
C ALA A 97 13.85 -17.21 -1.15
N THR A 98 14.17 -16.21 -1.98
CA THR A 98 14.29 -16.38 -3.44
C THR A 98 15.69 -16.16 -4.02
N LYS A 99 16.70 -15.85 -3.19
CA LYS A 99 18.10 -15.60 -3.58
C LYS A 99 18.24 -14.62 -4.75
N GLY A 100 17.88 -13.37 -4.53
CA GLY A 100 17.88 -12.33 -5.55
C GLY A 100 16.89 -12.62 -6.67
N TYR A 101 15.74 -13.20 -6.32
CA TYR A 101 14.67 -13.59 -7.25
C TYR A 101 15.03 -14.68 -8.27
N GLN A 102 16.09 -15.44 -8.03
CA GLN A 102 16.50 -16.56 -8.88
C GLN A 102 15.67 -17.83 -8.65
N GLN A 103 15.00 -17.94 -7.50
CA GLN A 103 14.20 -19.12 -7.12
C GLN A 103 12.69 -18.86 -7.20
N GLY A 104 12.27 -18.09 -8.21
CA GLY A 104 10.87 -17.77 -8.47
C GLY A 104 10.39 -16.49 -7.80
N SER A 105 9.06 -16.31 -7.77
CA SER A 105 8.43 -15.11 -7.23
C SER A 105 8.58 -15.02 -5.70
N PRO A 106 8.97 -13.86 -5.15
CA PRO A 106 9.03 -13.64 -3.72
C PRO A 106 7.64 -13.49 -3.08
N ASN A 107 6.58 -13.33 -3.88
CA ASN A 107 5.19 -13.17 -3.42
C ASN A 107 4.51 -14.50 -3.02
N LYS A 108 5.16 -15.63 -3.32
CA LYS A 108 4.68 -17.00 -3.05
C LYS A 108 5.82 -17.85 -2.49
N THR A 109 6.24 -17.55 -1.27
CA THR A 109 7.32 -18.28 -0.59
C THR A 109 6.84 -18.90 0.71
N LYS A 110 7.72 -19.66 1.38
CA LYS A 110 7.44 -20.23 2.71
C LYS A 110 7.22 -19.19 3.80
N PHE A 111 7.74 -17.97 3.62
CA PHE A 111 7.56 -16.87 4.56
C PHE A 111 6.46 -15.94 4.09
N ARG A 112 5.63 -15.47 5.01
CA ARG A 112 4.71 -14.35 4.72
C ARG A 112 5.54 -13.07 4.65
N THR A 113 5.89 -12.65 3.44
CA THR A 113 6.57 -11.38 3.08
C THR A 113 5.67 -10.18 3.35
N ILE A 114 6.13 -8.93 3.24
CA ILE A 114 5.23 -7.76 3.41
C ILE A 114 4.35 -7.62 2.17
N CYS A 115 4.97 -7.43 1.02
CA CYS A 115 4.32 -7.59 -0.28
C CYS A 115 4.03 -9.08 -0.52
N THR A 116 2.84 -9.42 -1.04
CA THR A 116 2.47 -10.81 -1.26
C THR A 116 1.48 -10.98 -2.40
N SER A 117 1.33 -12.21 -2.88
CA SER A 117 0.42 -12.59 -3.98
C SER A 117 -1.04 -12.21 -3.74
N SER A 118 -1.50 -12.13 -2.50
CA SER A 118 -2.86 -11.74 -2.13
C SER A 118 -3.06 -10.22 -1.95
N THR A 119 -2.06 -9.39 -2.25
CA THR A 119 -2.20 -7.93 -2.16
C THR A 119 -3.11 -7.42 -3.28
N ILE A 120 -4.27 -6.89 -2.91
CA ILE A 120 -5.25 -6.33 -3.87
C ILE A 120 -4.90 -4.87 -4.20
N ASN A 121 -4.47 -4.08 -3.22
CA ASN A 121 -3.98 -2.71 -3.38
C ASN A 121 -2.98 -2.40 -2.27
N SER A 122 -2.17 -1.36 -2.45
CA SER A 122 -1.31 -0.81 -1.41
C SER A 122 -1.42 0.71 -1.41
N PHE A 123 -1.45 1.36 -0.24
CA PHE A 123 -1.54 2.80 -0.18
C PHE A 123 -0.78 3.42 1.00
N ILE A 124 -0.42 4.70 0.83
CA ILE A 124 0.14 5.55 1.88
C ILE A 124 -0.66 6.85 1.90
N ALA A 125 -1.27 7.17 3.04
CA ALA A 125 -2.00 8.42 3.24
C ALA A 125 -1.11 9.45 3.94
N CYS A 126 -0.92 10.60 3.31
CA CYS A 126 -0.20 11.75 3.85
C CYS A 126 -1.21 12.85 4.19
N LEU A 127 -1.44 13.07 5.49
CA LEU A 127 -2.35 14.09 6.00
C LEU A 127 -1.57 15.33 6.45
N ASN A 128 -1.90 16.50 5.90
CA ASN A 128 -1.25 17.77 6.22
C ASN A 128 -2.24 18.94 6.13
N ASN A 129 -2.83 19.27 7.28
CA ASN A 129 -3.79 20.37 7.43
C ASN A 129 -3.21 21.78 7.21
N LYS A 130 -1.89 21.94 7.03
CA LYS A 130 -1.26 23.23 6.71
C LYS A 130 -1.35 23.59 5.23
N LYS A 131 -1.71 22.63 4.38
CA LYS A 131 -1.93 22.85 2.94
C LYS A 131 -3.40 23.27 2.68
N PRO A 132 -3.70 23.94 1.55
CA PRO A 132 -5.08 24.14 1.12
C PRO A 132 -5.85 22.82 1.10
N GLU A 133 -7.12 22.87 1.49
CA GLU A 133 -7.97 21.68 1.69
C GLU A 133 -7.96 20.69 0.50
N PRO A 134 -8.02 21.11 -0.77
CA PRO A 134 -8.00 20.16 -1.89
C PRO A 134 -6.73 19.31 -1.99
N ILE A 135 -5.61 19.78 -1.40
CA ILE A 135 -4.32 19.09 -1.39
C ILE A 135 -3.83 18.80 0.05
N SER A 136 -4.70 18.89 1.05
CA SER A 136 -4.33 18.61 2.45
C SER A 136 -4.15 17.11 2.71
N THR A 137 -4.74 16.28 1.86
CA THR A 137 -4.60 14.83 1.91
C THR A 137 -4.11 14.32 0.56
N LEU A 138 -2.99 13.59 0.57
CA LEU A 138 -2.47 12.86 -0.58
C LEU A 138 -2.44 11.37 -0.25
N VAL A 139 -3.10 10.57 -1.07
CA VAL A 139 -3.03 9.12 -1.06
C VAL A 139 -2.17 8.66 -2.22
N TRP A 140 -1.02 8.07 -1.91
CA TRP A 140 -0.26 7.29 -2.87
C TRP A 140 -0.94 5.94 -3.01
N LEU A 141 -1.54 5.62 -4.16
CA LEU A 141 -2.27 4.37 -4.39
C LEU A 141 -1.59 3.52 -5.46
N ALA A 142 -1.29 2.27 -5.13
CA ALA A 142 -0.87 1.23 -6.05
C ALA A 142 -2.03 0.23 -6.25
N PHE A 143 -2.39 0.00 -7.51
CA PHE A 143 -3.39 -1.02 -7.88
C PHE A 143 -2.71 -2.40 -7.91
N GLY A 144 -3.06 -3.30 -7.01
CA GLY A 144 -2.38 -4.60 -6.89
C GLY A 144 -1.13 -4.59 -6.01
N LYS A 145 -0.19 -5.47 -6.32
CA LYS A 145 1.04 -5.69 -5.56
C LYS A 145 2.04 -4.56 -5.86
N PRO A 146 2.49 -3.81 -4.83
CA PRO A 146 3.27 -2.60 -5.07
C PRO A 146 4.63 -2.87 -5.73
N ASP A 147 5.19 -4.07 -5.60
CA ASP A 147 6.46 -4.49 -6.21
C ASP A 147 6.39 -4.60 -7.74
N THR A 148 5.21 -4.80 -8.30
CA THR A 148 4.96 -4.98 -9.74
C THR A 148 4.24 -3.78 -10.39
N THR A 149 4.01 -2.70 -9.64
CA THR A 149 3.28 -1.52 -10.10
C THR A 149 3.82 -0.22 -9.51
N VAL A 150 3.19 0.90 -9.86
CA VAL A 150 3.53 2.24 -9.40
C VAL A 150 2.49 2.76 -8.40
N TYR A 151 2.93 3.63 -7.49
CA TYR A 151 2.04 4.46 -6.69
C TYR A 151 1.62 5.72 -7.46
N LEU A 152 0.32 5.90 -7.65
CA LEU A 152 -0.31 7.09 -8.23
C LEU A 152 -0.64 8.13 -7.15
N PRO A 153 -0.40 9.44 -7.40
CA PRO A 153 -0.66 10.51 -6.43
C PRO A 153 -2.12 10.99 -6.48
N ILE A 154 -2.99 10.44 -5.63
CA ILE A 154 -4.41 10.80 -5.55
C ILE A 154 -4.62 11.81 -4.43
N TYR A 155 -4.91 13.05 -4.77
CA TYR A 155 -5.28 14.07 -3.78
C TYR A 155 -6.76 13.99 -3.43
N TYR A 156 -7.11 14.33 -2.19
CA TYR A 156 -8.49 14.34 -1.73
C TYR A 156 -9.41 15.25 -2.56
N GLY A 157 -8.94 16.43 -2.98
CA GLY A 157 -9.77 17.42 -3.66
C GLY A 157 -10.03 17.16 -5.13
N VAL A 158 -9.71 15.99 -5.68
CA VAL A 158 -10.07 15.65 -7.07
C VAL A 158 -11.59 15.45 -7.16
N GLU A 159 -12.22 16.03 -8.17
CA GLU A 159 -13.69 15.98 -8.29
C GLU A 159 -14.19 14.64 -8.82
N ALA A 160 -13.36 13.97 -9.62
CA ALA A 160 -13.63 12.64 -10.15
C ALA A 160 -12.32 11.90 -10.40
N LEU A 161 -12.36 10.58 -10.31
CA LEU A 161 -11.27 9.74 -10.79
C LEU A 161 -11.31 9.69 -12.33
N PRO A 162 -10.14 9.57 -13.01
CA PRO A 162 -10.09 9.45 -14.47
C PRO A 162 -10.83 8.20 -14.98
N GLU A 163 -11.20 8.21 -16.26
CA GLU A 163 -11.71 7.01 -16.93
C GLU A 163 -10.71 5.85 -16.78
N GLY A 164 -11.22 4.64 -16.54
CA GLY A 164 -10.40 3.46 -16.31
C GLY A 164 -9.85 3.32 -14.88
N ALA A 165 -9.99 4.32 -14.01
CA ALA A 165 -9.60 4.20 -12.59
C ALA A 165 -10.53 3.26 -11.79
N GLY A 166 -11.78 3.16 -12.23
CA GLY A 166 -12.82 2.32 -11.64
C GLY A 166 -14.09 2.38 -12.49
N TYR A 167 -15.08 1.58 -12.11
CA TYR A 167 -16.40 1.59 -12.71
C TYR A 167 -17.45 1.56 -11.60
N GLY A 168 -18.52 2.33 -11.77
CA GLY A 168 -19.58 2.50 -10.80
C GLY A 168 -20.01 3.96 -10.66
N PRO A 169 -21.10 4.22 -9.93
CA PRO A 169 -21.57 5.57 -9.67
C PRO A 169 -20.58 6.35 -8.79
N THR A 170 -20.68 7.66 -8.83
CA THR A 170 -19.96 8.58 -7.92
C THR A 170 -20.66 8.75 -6.58
N THR A 171 -21.80 8.07 -6.38
CA THR A 171 -22.59 8.07 -5.15
C THR A 171 -22.63 6.68 -4.54
N HIS A 172 -22.76 6.61 -3.22
CA HIS A 172 -22.82 5.36 -2.50
C HIS A 172 -24.19 4.68 -2.67
N ASP A 173 -24.19 3.38 -2.99
CA ASP A 173 -25.39 2.54 -3.09
C ASP A 173 -25.07 1.11 -2.64
N TYR A 174 -25.58 0.72 -1.47
CA TYR A 174 -25.33 -0.61 -0.89
C TYR A 174 -25.92 -1.75 -1.73
N GLU A 175 -27.10 -1.55 -2.33
CA GLU A 175 -27.78 -2.59 -3.09
C GLU A 175 -27.02 -2.84 -4.40
N LEU A 176 -26.62 -1.77 -5.09
CA LEU A 176 -25.79 -1.89 -6.28
C LEU A 176 -24.45 -2.57 -5.96
N PHE A 177 -23.78 -2.18 -4.87
CA PHE A 177 -22.51 -2.82 -4.50
C PHE A 177 -22.66 -4.30 -4.14
N TYR A 178 -23.73 -4.66 -3.44
CA TYR A 178 -24.05 -6.06 -3.14
C TYR A 178 -24.26 -6.86 -4.43
N GLN A 179 -25.08 -6.34 -5.35
CA GLN A 179 -25.33 -6.97 -6.65
C GLN A 179 -24.04 -7.09 -7.47
N GLN A 180 -23.24 -6.04 -7.59
CA GLN A 180 -21.98 -6.06 -8.33
C GLN A 180 -20.93 -7.01 -7.71
N HIS A 181 -20.97 -7.24 -6.40
CA HIS A 181 -20.06 -8.18 -5.73
C HIS A 181 -20.33 -9.64 -6.15
N PHE A 182 -21.60 -10.04 -6.22
CA PHE A 182 -21.99 -11.41 -6.54
C PHE A 182 -22.29 -11.64 -8.04
N GLU A 183 -22.68 -10.60 -8.77
CA GLU A 183 -23.00 -10.62 -10.20
C GLU A 183 -22.30 -9.50 -10.99
N PRO A 184 -20.97 -9.58 -11.19
CA PRO A 184 -20.18 -8.53 -11.84
C PRO A 184 -20.33 -8.49 -13.38
N LYS A 185 -21.54 -8.67 -13.92
CA LYS A 185 -21.79 -8.74 -15.38
C LYS A 185 -21.33 -7.47 -16.10
N GLU A 186 -21.70 -6.30 -15.56
CA GLU A 186 -21.29 -5.01 -16.12
C GLU A 186 -19.78 -4.80 -16.03
N LEU A 187 -19.18 -5.14 -14.88
CA LEU A 187 -17.73 -5.07 -14.68
C LEU A 187 -16.98 -5.92 -15.71
N ALA A 188 -17.51 -7.10 -16.08
CA ALA A 188 -16.91 -7.95 -17.09
C ALA A 188 -16.84 -7.29 -18.49
N THR A 189 -17.79 -6.40 -18.82
CA THR A 189 -17.83 -5.68 -20.10
C THR A 189 -16.85 -4.51 -20.19
N VAL A 190 -16.46 -3.94 -19.04
CA VAL A 190 -15.58 -2.76 -18.97
C VAL A 190 -14.17 -3.10 -18.48
N LYS A 191 -13.94 -4.31 -17.98
CA LYS A 191 -12.67 -4.72 -17.35
C LYS A 191 -11.43 -4.39 -18.19
N ASP A 192 -11.50 -4.55 -19.51
CA ASP A 192 -10.34 -4.34 -20.39
C ASP A 192 -9.94 -2.85 -20.48
N ARG A 193 -10.83 -1.95 -20.09
CA ARG A 193 -10.56 -0.50 -19.97
C ARG A 193 -9.92 -0.16 -18.62
N LEU A 194 -10.14 -0.97 -17.59
CA LEU A 194 -9.69 -0.67 -16.23
C LEU A 194 -8.17 -0.80 -16.10
N LEU A 195 -7.57 0.19 -15.44
CA LEU A 195 -6.15 0.17 -15.11
C LEU A 195 -5.80 -1.03 -14.22
N SER A 196 -6.65 -1.35 -13.24
CA SER A 196 -6.45 -2.49 -12.34
C SER A 196 -6.34 -3.82 -13.08
N THR A 197 -7.14 -4.03 -14.13
CA THR A 197 -7.07 -5.23 -14.98
C THR A 197 -5.76 -5.28 -15.76
N LYS A 198 -5.33 -4.17 -16.36
CA LYS A 198 -4.04 -4.09 -17.07
C LYS A 198 -2.85 -4.36 -16.13
N VAL A 199 -2.90 -3.79 -14.92
CA VAL A 199 -1.88 -4.03 -13.89
C VAL A 199 -1.89 -5.49 -13.44
N GLN A 200 -3.05 -6.10 -13.26
CA GLN A 200 -3.17 -7.51 -12.88
C GLN A 200 -2.61 -8.44 -13.97
N LEU A 201 -2.96 -8.20 -15.23
CA LEU A 201 -2.46 -8.98 -16.36
C LEU A 201 -0.93 -8.90 -16.46
N PHE A 202 -0.37 -7.70 -16.39
CA PHE A 202 1.09 -7.54 -16.41
C PHE A 202 1.73 -8.14 -15.16
N GLY A 203 1.12 -7.94 -13.99
CA GLY A 203 1.58 -8.53 -12.74
C GLY A 203 1.63 -10.07 -12.80
N ASN A 204 0.69 -10.73 -13.48
CA ASN A 204 0.72 -12.18 -13.69
C ASN A 204 1.90 -12.61 -14.57
N LEU A 205 2.24 -11.82 -15.61
CA LEU A 205 3.42 -12.06 -16.42
C LEU A 205 4.71 -11.89 -15.60
N VAL A 206 4.75 -10.88 -14.72
CA VAL A 206 5.87 -10.71 -13.78
C VAL A 206 5.98 -11.92 -12.86
N GLU A 207 4.89 -12.37 -12.24
CA GLU A 207 4.90 -13.53 -11.35
C GLU A 207 5.40 -14.81 -12.03
N ALA A 208 5.05 -15.02 -13.30
CA ALA A 208 5.45 -16.20 -14.06
C ALA A 208 6.97 -16.28 -14.31
N ASN A 209 7.66 -15.14 -14.38
CA ASN A 209 9.12 -15.06 -14.60
C ASN A 209 9.73 -13.87 -13.84
N TYR A 210 9.57 -13.90 -12.51
CA TYR A 210 9.81 -12.73 -11.67
C TYR A 210 11.24 -12.18 -11.79
N GLY A 211 12.27 -13.04 -11.72
CA GLY A 211 13.66 -12.60 -11.75
C GLY A 211 14.03 -11.77 -12.99
N GLN A 212 13.48 -12.09 -14.16
CA GLN A 212 13.70 -11.33 -15.39
C GLN A 212 12.73 -10.14 -15.50
N MET A 213 11.45 -10.37 -15.25
CA MET A 213 10.40 -9.37 -15.45
C MET A 213 10.45 -8.21 -14.44
N ILE A 214 11.01 -8.43 -13.24
CA ILE A 214 11.23 -7.34 -12.28
C ILE A 214 12.22 -6.29 -12.81
N GLN A 215 13.11 -6.65 -13.74
CA GLN A 215 13.99 -5.68 -14.40
C GLN A 215 13.22 -4.79 -15.38
N VAL A 216 12.18 -5.32 -16.02
CA VAL A 216 11.25 -4.53 -16.86
C VAL A 216 10.47 -3.54 -15.99
N VAL A 217 9.95 -3.99 -14.83
CA VAL A 217 9.31 -3.10 -13.84
C VAL A 217 10.26 -1.96 -13.45
N LYS A 218 11.50 -2.29 -13.07
CA LYS A 218 12.51 -1.29 -12.68
C LYS A 218 12.84 -0.30 -13.81
N LYS A 219 12.87 -0.78 -15.05
CA LYS A 219 13.20 0.04 -16.22
C LYS A 219 12.03 0.95 -16.65
N ASP A 220 10.82 0.41 -16.72
CA ASP A 220 9.68 1.09 -17.36
C ASP A 220 8.72 1.76 -16.36
N LEU A 221 8.63 1.27 -15.12
CA LEU A 221 7.68 1.77 -14.12
C LEU A 221 8.35 2.64 -13.04
N SER A 222 9.51 2.24 -12.52
CA SER A 222 10.19 3.01 -11.45
C SER A 222 10.54 4.47 -11.84
N PRO A 223 10.95 4.80 -13.08
CA PRO A 223 11.20 6.20 -13.45
C PRO A 223 9.95 7.09 -13.38
N VAL A 224 8.78 6.51 -13.67
CA VAL A 224 7.50 7.22 -13.66
C VAL A 224 7.07 7.53 -12.23
N GLU A 225 7.16 6.56 -11.34
CA GLU A 225 6.93 6.77 -9.91
C GLU A 225 7.90 7.82 -9.33
N LYS A 226 9.19 7.72 -9.67
CA LYS A 226 10.20 8.71 -9.26
C LYS A 226 9.87 10.12 -9.74
N LYS A 227 9.31 10.27 -10.94
CA LYS A 227 8.84 11.56 -11.46
C LYS A 227 7.68 12.11 -10.63
N TYR A 228 6.74 11.27 -10.19
CA TYR A 228 5.64 11.72 -9.34
C TYR A 228 6.14 12.18 -7.97
N LEU A 229 7.01 11.41 -7.33
CA LEU A 229 7.62 11.74 -6.04
C LEU A 229 8.40 13.06 -6.11
N THR A 230 9.31 13.19 -7.07
CA THR A 230 10.15 14.39 -7.21
C THR A 230 9.37 15.62 -7.69
N GLY A 231 8.32 15.41 -8.49
CA GLY A 231 7.44 16.47 -9.00
C GLY A 231 6.40 16.98 -7.99
N GLN A 232 6.13 16.24 -6.92
CA GLN A 232 5.06 16.53 -5.95
C GLN A 232 5.14 17.96 -5.40
N THR A 233 6.30 18.35 -4.85
CA THR A 233 6.48 19.67 -4.21
C THR A 233 6.27 20.82 -5.20
N ASN A 234 6.72 20.65 -6.45
CA ASN A 234 6.53 21.65 -7.49
C ASN A 234 5.06 21.79 -7.89
N PHE A 235 4.35 20.67 -8.02
CA PHE A 235 2.92 20.66 -8.27
C PHE A 235 2.15 21.36 -7.15
N GLU A 236 2.38 20.98 -5.89
CA GLU A 236 1.69 21.57 -4.74
C GLU A 236 1.95 23.07 -4.60
N ASN A 237 3.18 23.52 -4.88
CA ASN A 237 3.51 24.94 -4.90
C ASN A 237 2.79 25.70 -6.02
N LYS A 238 2.69 25.12 -7.22
CA LYS A 238 1.94 25.69 -8.33
C LYS A 238 0.44 25.77 -8.00
N PHE A 239 -0.12 24.68 -7.45
CA PHE A 239 -1.52 24.63 -7.01
C PHE A 239 -1.79 25.70 -5.96
N ARG A 240 -1.00 25.78 -4.88
CA ARG A 240 -1.18 26.77 -3.80
C ARG A 240 -1.19 28.21 -4.32
N LYS A 241 -0.25 28.56 -5.21
CA LYS A 241 -0.18 29.90 -5.80
C LYS A 241 -1.42 30.23 -6.64
N LEU A 242 -1.91 29.26 -7.41
CA LEU A 242 -3.09 29.42 -8.25
C LEU A 242 -4.38 29.47 -7.42
N TYR A 243 -4.52 28.57 -6.43
CA TYR A 243 -5.70 28.44 -5.57
C TYR A 243 -6.00 29.73 -4.79
N ALA A 244 -4.96 30.46 -4.38
CA ALA A 244 -5.11 31.75 -3.71
C ALA A 244 -5.73 32.86 -4.60
N ARG A 245 -5.70 32.70 -5.93
CA ARG A 245 -6.12 33.72 -6.90
C ARG A 245 -7.34 33.30 -7.72
N ASN A 246 -7.43 32.02 -8.06
CA ASN A 246 -8.47 31.46 -8.90
C ASN A 246 -8.68 29.98 -8.54
N LYS A 247 -9.70 29.73 -7.70
CA LYS A 247 -10.03 28.38 -7.22
C LYS A 247 -10.47 27.46 -8.34
N ILE A 248 -11.23 27.95 -9.33
CA ILE A 248 -11.71 27.17 -10.47
C ILE A 248 -10.52 26.68 -11.32
N ALA A 249 -9.58 27.59 -11.64
CA ALA A 249 -8.38 27.21 -12.39
C ALA A 249 -7.47 26.26 -11.60
N ALA A 250 -7.38 26.41 -10.28
CA ALA A 250 -6.64 25.49 -9.43
C ALA A 250 -7.28 24.10 -9.38
N GLN A 251 -8.61 24.04 -9.28
CA GLN A 251 -9.35 22.78 -9.31
C GLN A 251 -9.13 22.05 -10.64
N LYS A 252 -9.22 22.77 -11.76
CA LYS A 252 -8.87 22.21 -13.07
C LYS A 252 -7.44 21.68 -13.11
N LEU A 253 -6.46 22.43 -12.60
CA LEU A 253 -5.06 22.00 -12.51
C LEU A 253 -4.91 20.69 -11.71
N LEU A 254 -5.69 20.50 -10.64
CA LEU A 254 -5.67 19.30 -9.81
C LEU A 254 -6.24 18.09 -10.54
N ASN A 255 -7.41 18.23 -11.18
CA ASN A 255 -8.02 17.18 -11.98
C ASN A 255 -7.13 16.79 -13.18
N ASP A 256 -6.59 17.78 -13.91
CA ASP A 256 -5.68 17.56 -15.04
C ASP A 256 -4.40 16.82 -14.61
N TYR A 257 -3.88 17.11 -13.41
CA TYR A 257 -2.70 16.43 -12.87
C TYR A 257 -2.96 14.94 -12.63
N LEU A 258 -4.10 14.60 -12.02
CA LEU A 258 -4.47 13.20 -11.79
C LEU A 258 -4.73 12.47 -13.12
N ALA A 259 -5.48 13.08 -14.03
CA ALA A 259 -5.77 12.51 -15.35
C ALA A 259 -4.47 12.22 -16.13
N ALA A 260 -3.54 13.17 -16.15
CA ALA A 260 -2.24 12.99 -16.82
C ALA A 260 -1.42 11.85 -16.20
N ALA A 261 -1.46 11.67 -14.87
CA ALA A 261 -0.79 10.56 -14.21
C ALA A 261 -1.40 9.21 -14.62
N PHE A 262 -2.74 9.09 -14.62
CA PHE A 262 -3.43 7.88 -15.05
C PHE A 262 -3.17 7.53 -16.51
N THR A 263 -3.35 8.48 -17.43
CA THR A 263 -3.09 8.27 -18.86
C THR A 263 -1.64 7.85 -19.12
N GLN A 264 -0.67 8.45 -18.41
CA GLN A 264 0.73 8.06 -18.55
C GLN A 264 0.96 6.60 -18.15
N VAL A 265 0.41 6.18 -17.00
CA VAL A 265 0.57 4.80 -16.50
C VAL A 265 -0.16 3.80 -17.39
N GLU A 266 -1.38 4.12 -17.80
CA GLU A 266 -2.16 3.30 -18.73
C GLU A 266 -1.41 3.04 -20.05
N ASN A 267 -0.84 4.10 -20.66
CA ASN A 267 -0.04 3.97 -21.88
C ASN A 267 1.18 3.06 -21.71
N ILE A 268 1.81 3.08 -20.53
CA ILE A 268 2.93 2.18 -20.23
C ILE A 268 2.45 0.73 -20.18
N TYR A 269 1.35 0.45 -19.47
CA TYR A 269 0.79 -0.90 -19.40
C TYR A 269 0.32 -1.41 -20.76
N HIS A 270 -0.29 -0.58 -21.60
CA HIS A 270 -0.63 -0.97 -22.98
C HIS A 270 0.61 -1.41 -23.77
N ARG A 271 1.69 -0.65 -23.71
CA ARG A 271 2.96 -0.99 -24.38
C ARG A 271 3.56 -2.28 -23.82
N LEU A 272 3.61 -2.42 -22.49
CA LEU A 272 4.15 -3.60 -21.82
C LEU A 272 3.38 -4.87 -22.22
N LEU A 273 2.05 -4.85 -22.13
CA LEU A 273 1.21 -5.99 -22.48
C LEU A 273 1.34 -6.37 -23.96
N LYS A 274 1.41 -5.39 -24.87
CA LYS A 274 1.62 -5.64 -26.30
C LYS A 274 2.98 -6.30 -26.58
N SER A 275 4.03 -5.87 -25.87
CA SER A 275 5.37 -6.44 -26.04
C SER A 275 5.55 -7.84 -25.45
N SER A 276 4.60 -8.30 -24.62
CA SER A 276 4.66 -9.61 -23.95
C SER A 276 3.76 -10.66 -24.60
N GLN A 277 3.10 -10.35 -25.73
CA GLN A 277 2.35 -11.35 -26.50
C GLN A 277 3.33 -12.25 -27.28
N PRO A 278 3.10 -13.58 -27.34
CA PRO A 278 3.87 -14.46 -28.20
C PRO A 278 3.73 -14.02 -29.67
N SER A 279 4.84 -14.01 -30.40
CA SER A 279 4.89 -13.84 -31.85
C SER A 279 4.22 -14.99 -32.59
#